data_AF-D0W3N7-F1
#
_entry.id   AF-D0W3N7-F1
#
_cell.length_a   1.000
_cell.length_b   1.000
_cell.length_c   1.000
_cell.angle_alpha   90.00
_cell.angle_beta   90.00
_cell.angle_gamma   90.00
#
_symmetry.space_group_name_H-M   'P 1'
#
loop_
_entity.id
_entity.type
_entity.pdbx_description
1 polymer ?
#
loop_
_entity_poly.entity_id
_entity_poly.type
_entity_poly.pdbx_seq_one_letter_code
_entity_poly.pdbx_strand_id
1 'polypeptide(L)'
;MPYQQITINVNDAVAERLADTLMEHGALSAAIEDAYAGTENEQAIFGEPGMPTEQIWQQSKVIALFSEHDEAAAIIQTAAQECGLKDLAYTGETLEDQDWVRLTQAQFDPIQISERLWITPLGTKPPKALPSTYASIPD
;
A
#
# COMPACT_ATOMS: atom_id res chain seq x y z
N MET A 1 10.28 -12.43 6.92
CA MET A 1 11.00 -12.93 5.72
C MET A 1 10.83 -11.87 4.65
N PRO A 2 11.89 -11.51 3.88
CA PRO A 2 11.76 -10.46 2.89
C PRO A 2 10.78 -10.88 1.79
N TYR A 3 10.25 -9.89 1.07
CA TYR A 3 9.35 -10.04 -0.05
C TYR A 3 10.05 -9.60 -1.34
N GLN A 4 9.52 -10.03 -2.48
CA GLN A 4 9.92 -9.51 -3.79
C GLN A 4 8.86 -8.51 -4.24
N GLN A 5 9.24 -7.24 -4.39
CA GLN A 5 8.37 -6.22 -4.96
C GLN A 5 8.71 -6.05 -6.44
N ILE A 6 7.69 -6.09 -7.28
CA ILE A 6 7.81 -5.95 -8.74
C ILE A 6 6.97 -4.76 -9.17
N THR A 7 7.57 -3.86 -9.95
CA THR A 7 6.90 -2.69 -10.51
C THR A 7 6.88 -2.77 -12.03
N ILE A 8 5.69 -2.57 -12.61
CA ILE A 8 5.43 -2.69 -14.04
C ILE A 8 4.68 -1.43 -14.49
N ASN A 9 5.23 -0.72 -15.48
CA ASN A 9 4.54 0.43 -16.07
C ASN A 9 3.59 -0.04 -17.18
N VAL A 10 2.32 0.37 -17.10
CA VAL A 10 1.27 0.01 -18.06
C VAL A 10 0.32 1.18 -18.28
N ASN A 11 -0.53 1.08 -19.30
CA ASN A 11 -1.62 2.03 -19.50
C ASN A 11 -2.90 1.59 -18.76
N ASP A 12 -3.85 2.51 -18.68
CA ASP A 12 -5.20 2.31 -18.13
C ASP A 12 -5.91 1.06 -18.69
N ALA A 13 -5.76 0.78 -19.99
CA ALA A 13 -6.44 -0.33 -20.66
C ALA A 13 -6.04 -1.72 -20.15
N VAL A 14 -4.88 -1.86 -19.47
CA VAL A 14 -4.36 -3.16 -19.02
C VAL A 14 -4.05 -3.19 -17.52
N ALA A 15 -3.96 -2.04 -16.83
CA ALA A 15 -3.55 -1.96 -15.42
C ALA A 15 -4.35 -2.88 -14.50
N GLU A 16 -5.68 -2.79 -14.53
CA GLU A 16 -6.56 -3.58 -13.66
C GLU A 16 -6.47 -5.08 -13.97
N ARG A 17 -6.59 -5.44 -15.26
CA ARG A 17 -6.48 -6.83 -15.69
C ARG A 17 -5.15 -7.45 -15.30
N LEU A 18 -4.04 -6.71 -15.44
CA LEU A 18 -2.73 -7.19 -15.03
C LEU A 18 -2.64 -7.39 -13.52
N ALA A 19 -3.14 -6.44 -12.73
CA ALA A 19 -3.16 -6.56 -11.26
C ALA A 19 -3.96 -7.79 -10.82
N ASP A 20 -5.16 -7.99 -11.36
CA ASP A 20 -6.01 -9.15 -11.07
C ASP A 20 -5.32 -10.46 -11.48
N THR A 21 -4.74 -10.51 -12.68
CA THR A 21 -4.04 -11.70 -13.18
C THR A 21 -2.85 -12.03 -12.27
N LEU A 22 -2.07 -11.04 -11.82
CA LEU A 22 -0.96 -11.28 -10.90
C LEU A 22 -1.45 -11.84 -9.54
N MET A 23 -2.59 -11.37 -9.03
CA MET A 23 -3.23 -11.92 -7.83
C MET A 23 -3.67 -13.37 -8.03
N GLU A 24 -4.25 -13.70 -9.18
CA GLU A 24 -4.67 -15.06 -9.53
C GLU A 24 -3.49 -16.04 -9.62
N HIS A 25 -2.31 -15.56 -10.05
CA HIS A 25 -1.06 -16.34 -10.12
C HIS A 25 -0.24 -16.31 -8.83
N GLY A 26 -0.78 -15.80 -7.73
CA GLY A 26 -0.20 -15.95 -6.39
C GLY A 26 0.56 -14.73 -5.85
N ALA A 27 0.41 -13.55 -6.45
CA ALA A 27 0.84 -12.32 -5.78
C ALA A 27 0.13 -12.18 -4.42
N LEU A 28 0.89 -11.83 -3.39
CA LEU A 28 0.37 -11.55 -2.05
C LEU A 28 -0.47 -10.27 -2.02
N SER A 29 -0.09 -9.31 -2.87
CA SER A 29 -0.84 -8.08 -3.11
C SER A 29 -0.52 -7.52 -4.49
N ALA A 30 -1.46 -6.79 -5.09
CA ALA A 30 -1.26 -5.97 -6.27
C ALA A 30 -1.89 -4.59 -6.03
N ALA A 31 -1.14 -3.53 -6.34
CA ALA A 31 -1.59 -2.15 -6.24
C ALA A 31 -1.42 -1.45 -7.59
N ILE A 32 -2.27 -0.45 -7.85
CA ILE A 32 -2.20 0.40 -9.03
C ILE A 32 -2.00 1.83 -8.56
N GLU A 33 -0.94 2.46 -9.03
CA GLU A 33 -0.58 3.84 -8.68
C GLU A 33 -0.36 4.68 -9.94
N ASP A 34 -0.44 6.01 -9.80
CA ASP A 34 -0.05 6.93 -10.87
C ASP A 34 1.45 6.76 -11.20
N ALA A 35 1.76 6.53 -12.47
CA ALA A 35 3.15 6.48 -12.92
C ALA A 35 3.89 7.82 -12.72
N TYR A 36 3.14 8.92 -12.69
CA TYR A 36 3.61 10.29 -12.59
C TYR A 36 3.39 10.95 -11.23
N ALA A 37 3.00 10.19 -10.20
CA ALA A 37 2.84 10.69 -8.83
C ALA A 37 4.03 11.56 -8.39
N GLY A 38 3.76 12.76 -7.86
CA GLY A 38 4.76 13.72 -7.41
C GLY A 38 5.43 14.53 -8.52
N THR A 39 4.96 14.44 -9.77
CA THR A 39 5.47 15.23 -10.90
C THR A 39 4.40 16.20 -11.44
N GLU A 40 4.80 17.09 -12.36
CA GLU A 40 3.87 17.99 -13.03
C GLU A 40 2.79 17.29 -13.89
N ASN A 41 3.01 16.01 -14.23
CA ASN A 41 2.08 15.20 -15.02
C ASN A 41 1.19 14.28 -14.16
N GLU A 42 1.22 14.43 -12.83
CA GLU A 42 0.35 13.70 -11.93
C GLU A 42 -1.13 13.97 -12.27
N GLN A 43 -1.92 12.90 -12.36
CA GLN A 43 -3.34 12.97 -12.62
C GLN A 43 -4.12 12.70 -11.33
N ALA A 44 -4.83 13.70 -10.83
CA ALA A 44 -5.69 13.50 -9.66
C ALA A 44 -6.97 12.75 -10.04
N ILE A 45 -7.29 11.69 -9.29
CA ILE A 45 -8.55 10.95 -9.39
C ILE A 45 -9.30 11.11 -8.07
N PHE A 46 -10.48 11.73 -8.11
CA PHE A 46 -11.29 12.00 -6.93
C PHE A 46 -12.53 11.09 -6.92
N GLY A 47 -12.71 10.34 -5.84
CA GLY A 47 -13.88 9.47 -5.64
C GLY A 47 -15.11 10.20 -5.12
N GLU A 48 -15.44 11.38 -5.67
CA GLU A 48 -16.57 12.17 -5.19
C GLU A 48 -17.93 11.55 -5.60
N PRO A 49 -18.97 11.65 -4.76
CA PRO A 49 -20.31 11.18 -5.11
C PRO A 49 -20.81 11.79 -6.42
N GLY A 50 -21.14 10.95 -7.40
CA GLY A 50 -21.61 11.36 -8.73
C GLY A 50 -20.53 11.38 -9.83
N MET A 51 -19.27 11.13 -9.48
CA MET A 51 -18.22 10.85 -10.46
C MET A 51 -18.22 9.35 -10.86
N PRO A 52 -17.64 9.00 -12.02
CA PRO A 52 -17.42 7.61 -12.38
C PRO A 52 -16.58 6.90 -11.30
N THR A 53 -17.04 5.75 -10.84
CA THR A 53 -16.40 4.98 -9.76
C THR A 53 -15.12 4.26 -10.19
N GLU A 54 -14.94 4.05 -11.49
CA GLU A 54 -13.83 3.30 -12.09
C GLU A 54 -12.99 4.25 -12.94
N GLN A 55 -12.18 5.08 -12.29
CA GLN A 55 -11.16 5.88 -12.96
C GLN A 55 -9.80 5.31 -12.59
N ILE A 56 -8.99 5.00 -13.61
CA ILE A 56 -7.61 4.56 -13.49
C ILE A 56 -6.71 5.58 -14.21
N TRP A 57 -5.49 5.75 -13.70
CA TRP A 57 -4.49 6.63 -14.31
C TRP A 57 -4.12 6.15 -15.71
N GLN A 58 -4.08 7.08 -16.68
CA GLN A 58 -3.75 6.76 -18.08
C GLN A 58 -2.39 6.06 -18.21
N GLN A 59 -1.43 6.46 -17.37
CA GLN A 59 -0.17 5.77 -17.18
C GLN A 59 -0.09 5.36 -15.72
N SER A 60 -0.08 4.05 -15.50
CA SER A 60 -0.11 3.44 -14.18
C SER A 60 1.16 2.65 -13.92
N LYS A 61 1.48 2.47 -12.64
CA LYS A 61 2.40 1.46 -12.14
C LYS A 61 1.57 0.37 -11.47
N VAL A 62 1.70 -0.85 -11.95
CA VAL A 62 1.23 -2.03 -11.22
C VAL A 62 2.37 -2.51 -10.34
N ILE A 63 2.14 -2.53 -9.03
CA ILE A 63 3.11 -2.94 -8.01
C ILE A 63 2.60 -4.24 -7.40
N ALA A 64 3.32 -5.34 -7.62
CA ALA A 64 2.98 -6.66 -7.10
C ALA A 64 4.00 -7.14 -6.08
N LEU A 65 3.52 -7.72 -4.99
CA LEU A 65 4.33 -8.28 -3.92
C LEU A 65 4.26 -9.81 -3.97
N PHE A 66 5.41 -10.46 -3.92
CA PHE A 66 5.55 -11.92 -3.90
C PHE A 66 6.35 -12.37 -2.69
N SER A 67 6.18 -13.63 -2.30
CA SER A 67 7.03 -14.26 -1.29
C SER A 67 8.47 -14.41 -1.82
N GLU A 68 9.45 -14.50 -0.92
CA GLU A 68 10.85 -14.78 -1.26
C GLU A 68 11.02 -16.05 -2.13
N HIS A 69 10.12 -17.02 -1.98
CA HIS A 69 10.22 -18.33 -2.62
C HIS A 69 9.45 -18.45 -3.94
N ASP A 70 8.72 -17.40 -4.34
CA ASP A 70 7.94 -17.42 -5.58
C ASP A 70 8.84 -17.17 -6.79
N GLU A 71 8.56 -17.86 -7.90
CA GLU A 71 9.21 -17.61 -9.19
C GLU A 71 8.58 -16.39 -9.88
N ALA A 72 8.74 -15.21 -9.28
CA ALA A 72 8.08 -13.97 -9.71
C ALA A 72 8.25 -13.68 -11.22
N ALA A 73 9.45 -13.89 -11.76
CA ALA A 73 9.72 -13.70 -13.20
C ALA A 73 8.83 -14.57 -14.11
N ALA A 74 8.59 -15.83 -13.72
CA ALA A 74 7.74 -16.75 -14.48
C ALA A 74 6.25 -16.39 -14.35
N ILE A 75 5.83 -15.97 -13.16
CA ILE A 75 4.47 -15.47 -12.90
C ILE A 75 4.18 -14.23 -13.75
N ILE A 76 5.08 -13.23 -13.73
CA ILE A 76 4.95 -12.00 -14.53
C ILE A 76 4.85 -12.33 -16.01
N GLN A 77 5.69 -13.25 -16.50
CA GLN A 77 5.67 -13.62 -17.91
C GLN A 77 4.33 -14.28 -18.31
N THR A 78 3.80 -15.16 -17.47
CA THR A 78 2.49 -15.81 -17.70
C THR A 78 1.36 -14.76 -17.68
N ALA A 79 1.33 -13.92 -16.64
CA ALA A 79 0.33 -12.87 -16.50
C ALA A 79 0.37 -11.86 -17.66
N ALA A 80 1.57 -11.49 -18.12
CA ALA A 80 1.76 -10.61 -19.27
C ALA A 80 1.17 -11.23 -20.55
N GLN A 81 1.40 -12.52 -20.79
CA GLN A 81 0.87 -13.22 -21.96
C GLN A 81 -0.67 -13.29 -21.96
N GLU A 82 -1.27 -13.60 -20.82
CA GLU A 82 -2.74 -13.63 -20.64
C GLU A 82 -3.35 -12.24 -20.84
N CYS A 83 -2.63 -11.20 -20.43
CA CYS A 83 -3.01 -9.82 -20.66
C CYS A 83 -2.72 -9.30 -22.08
N GLY A 84 -2.16 -10.13 -22.97
CA GLY A 84 -1.80 -9.74 -24.33
C GLY A 84 -0.61 -8.78 -24.44
N LEU A 85 0.19 -8.65 -23.38
CA LEU A 85 1.41 -7.85 -23.33
C LEU A 85 2.59 -8.66 -23.88
N LYS A 86 3.44 -8.01 -24.68
CA LYS A 86 4.68 -8.57 -25.21
C LYS A 86 5.86 -7.75 -24.72
N ASP A 87 6.98 -8.42 -24.44
CA ASP A 87 8.24 -7.81 -24.03
C ASP A 87 8.10 -6.82 -22.86
N LEU A 88 7.33 -7.22 -21.85
CA LEU A 88 7.03 -6.41 -20.68
C LEU A 88 8.30 -6.13 -19.87
N ALA A 89 8.67 -4.85 -19.78
CA ALA A 89 9.73 -4.40 -18.89
C ALA A 89 9.19 -4.24 -17.46
N TYR A 90 9.96 -4.70 -16.49
CA TYR A 90 9.66 -4.54 -15.07
C TYR A 90 10.94 -4.32 -14.27
N THR A 91 10.79 -3.74 -13.09
CA THR A 91 11.86 -3.61 -12.10
C THR A 91 11.50 -4.42 -10.86
N GLY A 92 12.47 -5.13 -10.30
CA GLY A 92 12.28 -5.88 -9.07
C GLY A 92 13.22 -5.41 -7.97
N GLU A 93 12.72 -5.39 -6.74
CA GLU A 93 13.51 -5.12 -5.54
C GLU A 93 13.11 -6.07 -4.40
N THR A 94 14.05 -6.29 -3.48
CA THR A 94 13.77 -7.05 -2.25
C THR A 94 13.27 -6.08 -1.19
N LEU A 95 12.06 -6.34 -0.67
CA LEU A 95 11.45 -5.55 0.39
C LEU A 95 11.59 -6.28 1.73
N GLU A 96 12.27 -5.67 2.68
CA GLU A 96 12.43 -6.24 4.02
C GLU A 96 11.11 -6.30 4.79
N ASP A 97 10.95 -7.38 5.56
CA ASP A 97 9.80 -7.56 6.44
C ASP A 97 9.85 -6.54 7.59
N GLN A 98 8.78 -5.77 7.74
CA GLN A 98 8.71 -4.71 8.74
C GLN A 98 7.47 -4.88 9.60
N ASP A 99 7.65 -4.67 10.91
CA ASP A 99 6.54 -4.57 11.87
C ASP A 99 5.87 -3.20 11.72
N TRP A 100 5.01 -3.09 10.70
CA TRP A 100 4.28 -1.87 10.38
C TRP A 100 3.37 -1.40 11.53
N VAL A 101 2.87 -2.32 12.36
CA VAL A 101 2.06 -1.97 13.54
C VAL A 101 2.93 -1.18 14.52
N ARG A 102 4.09 -1.73 14.89
CA ARG A 102 4.99 -1.07 15.82
C ARG A 102 5.56 0.23 15.27
N LEU A 103 5.98 0.24 14.00
CA LEU A 103 6.55 1.45 13.36
C LEU A 103 5.52 2.58 13.29
N THR A 104 4.29 2.28 12.86
CA THR A 104 3.24 3.29 12.76
C THR A 104 2.79 3.77 14.14
N GLN A 105 2.65 2.87 15.13
CA GLN A 105 2.32 3.26 16.50
C GLN A 105 3.38 4.16 17.14
N ALA A 106 4.66 3.91 16.86
CA ALA A 106 5.77 4.70 17.41
C ALA A 106 5.83 6.15 16.87
N GLN A 107 5.10 6.46 15.79
CA GLN A 107 5.04 7.81 15.21
C GLN A 107 4.06 8.75 15.94
N PHE A 108 3.24 8.23 16.85
CA PHE A 108 2.25 9.02 17.58
C PHE A 108 2.70 9.26 19.01
N ASP A 109 2.91 10.51 19.38
CA ASP A 109 3.13 10.91 20.78
C ASP A 109 1.81 11.12 21.53
N PRO A 110 1.79 10.99 22.87
CA PRO A 110 0.68 11.44 23.70
C PRO A 110 0.25 12.89 23.38
N ILE A 111 -1.04 13.07 23.06
CA ILE A 111 -1.61 14.38 22.75
C ILE A 111 -2.41 14.89 23.95
N GLN A 112 -2.06 16.08 24.44
CA GLN A 112 -2.85 16.76 25.45
C GLN A 112 -4.00 17.53 24.81
N ILE A 113 -5.24 17.14 25.10
CA ILE A 113 -6.44 17.84 24.62
C ILE A 113 -6.85 18.95 25.60
N SER A 114 -6.64 18.74 26.91
CA SER A 114 -6.88 19.75 27.94
C SER A 114 -6.05 19.47 29.20
N GLU A 115 -6.17 20.31 30.23
CA GLU A 115 -5.50 20.08 31.52
C GLU A 115 -5.83 18.71 32.16
N ARG A 116 -7.00 18.13 31.85
CA ARG A 116 -7.50 16.88 32.46
C ARG A 116 -7.65 15.71 31.48
N LEU A 117 -7.34 15.89 30.20
CA LEU A 117 -7.55 14.88 29.17
C LEU A 117 -6.32 14.74 28.26
N TRP A 118 -5.88 13.50 28.11
CA TRP A 118 -4.87 13.08 27.15
C TRP A 118 -5.42 11.95 26.28
N ILE A 119 -5.02 11.95 25.02
CA ILE A 119 -5.15 10.80 24.12
C ILE A 119 -3.75 10.22 23.99
N THR A 120 -3.56 8.96 24.38
CA THR A 120 -2.26 8.30 24.35
C THR A 120 -2.33 7.03 23.50
N PRO A 121 -1.29 6.72 22.72
CA PRO A 121 -1.15 5.38 22.15
C PRO A 121 -1.14 4.32 23.25
N LEU A 122 -1.57 3.11 22.92
CA LEU A 122 -1.52 1.97 23.83
C LEU A 122 -0.09 1.73 24.32
N GLY A 123 0.06 1.47 25.62
CA GLY A 123 1.37 1.22 26.25
C GLY A 123 2.20 2.46 26.58
N THR A 124 1.78 3.66 26.19
CA THR A 124 2.48 4.93 26.47
C THR A 124 1.77 5.71 27.57
N LYS A 125 2.53 6.30 28.51
CA LYS A 125 1.98 7.13 29.60
C LYS A 125 1.99 8.62 29.23
N PRO A 126 1.01 9.41 29.68
CA PRO A 126 1.05 10.85 29.50
C PRO A 126 2.26 11.45 30.25
N PRO A 127 2.99 12.42 29.66
CA PRO A 127 4.17 13.04 30.28
C PRO A 127 3.87 13.75 31.61
N LYS A 128 2.64 14.28 31.76
CA LYS A 128 2.15 14.88 33.00
C LYS A 128 1.20 13.91 33.68
N ALA A 129 1.44 13.64 34.97
CA ALA A 129 0.52 12.84 35.78
C ALA A 129 -0.86 13.51 35.82
N LEU A 130 -1.87 12.82 35.32
CA LEU A 130 -3.27 13.20 35.50
C LEU A 130 -3.68 12.95 36.97
N PRO A 131 -4.51 13.80 37.59
CA PRO A 131 -5.10 13.51 38.89
C PRO A 131 -5.84 12.17 38.82
N SER A 132 -5.64 11.32 39.84
CA SER A 132 -5.91 9.88 39.84
C SER A 132 -7.39 9.51 39.68
N THR A 133 -7.89 9.48 38.45
CA THR A 133 -9.06 8.71 38.05
C THR A 133 -8.80 8.12 36.67
N TYR A 134 -8.01 7.04 36.66
CA TYR A 134 -7.81 6.19 35.48
C TYR A 134 -9.01 5.23 35.42
N ALA A 135 -10.03 5.56 34.64
CA ALA A 135 -11.03 4.58 34.25
C ALA A 135 -10.43 3.79 33.08
N SER A 136 -9.97 2.57 33.35
CA SER A 136 -9.63 1.63 32.27
C SER A 136 -10.95 1.23 31.62
N ILE A 137 -11.10 1.47 30.32
CA ILE A 137 -12.17 0.87 29.53
C ILE A 137 -11.68 -0.55 29.21
N PRO A 138 -12.32 -1.60 29.73
CA PRO A 138 -11.96 -2.97 29.38
C PRO A 138 -12.31 -3.26 27.91
N ASP A 139 -11.59 -4.22 27.33
CA ASP A 139 -11.74 -4.72 25.96
C ASP A 139 -13.19 -5.19 25.65
#